data_AF-A0A7V4ENC0-F1
#
_entry.id   AF-A0A7V4ENC0-F1
#
_cell.length_a   1.000
_cell.length_b   1.000
_cell.length_c   1.000
_cell.angle_alpha   90.00
_cell.angle_beta   90.00
_cell.angle_gamma   90.00
#
_symmetry.space_group_name_H-M   'P 1'
#
loop_
_entity.id
_entity.type
_entity.pdbx_description
1 polymer ?
#
loop_
_entity_poly.entity_id
_entity_poly.type
_entity_poly.pdbx_seq_one_letter_code
_entity_poly.pdbx_strand_id
1 'polypeptide(L)'
;MAIRQLPFARAAALIIGHHPHALQPWERMGGALVAYSLGNFVFDQGARPRASQSAILLAALTPRGVTDFEFLPVSIVNARPFMATGAAADRIREQLSGITNYGIFE
;
A
#
# COMPACT_ATOMS: atom_id res chain seq x y z
N MET A 1 3.28 13.84 0.15
CA MET A 1 4.61 13.70 0.78
C MET A 1 5.42 12.75 -0.10
N ALA A 2 6.36 13.29 -0.89
CA ALA A 2 7.03 12.54 -1.94
C ALA A 2 8.25 11.78 -1.39
N ILE A 3 8.05 10.54 -0.96
CA ILE A 3 9.14 9.56 -0.69
C ILE A 3 10.04 9.37 -1.93
N ARG A 4 9.55 9.76 -3.13
CA ARG A 4 10.21 9.66 -4.43
C ARG A 4 11.63 10.27 -4.54
N GLN A 5 12.05 11.09 -3.59
CA GLN A 5 13.36 11.77 -3.59
C GLN A 5 14.30 11.32 -2.45
N LEU A 6 13.96 10.27 -1.69
CA LEU A 6 14.78 9.86 -0.55
C LEU A 6 16.01 9.05 -1.02
N PRO A 7 17.25 9.50 -0.74
CA PRO A 7 18.48 8.75 -1.06
C PRO A 7 18.54 7.36 -0.39
N PHE A 8 17.70 7.11 0.62
CA PHE A 8 17.56 5.82 1.31
C PHE A 8 16.83 4.74 0.51
N ALA A 9 16.11 5.07 -0.58
CA ALA A 9 15.42 4.06 -1.40
C ALA A 9 16.39 3.03 -2.00
N ARG A 10 17.67 3.39 -2.19
CA ARG A 10 18.71 2.44 -2.65
C ARG A 10 19.33 1.62 -1.50
N ALA A 11 19.02 1.94 -0.25
CA ALA A 11 19.56 1.31 0.95
C ALA A 11 18.50 0.52 1.76
N ALA A 12 17.25 0.51 1.31
CA ALA A 12 16.15 -0.18 1.97
C ALA A 12 15.57 -1.27 1.06
N ALA A 13 15.08 -2.36 1.66
CA ALA A 13 14.32 -3.39 0.97
C ALA A 13 12.81 -3.06 0.88
N LEU A 14 12.30 -2.38 1.91
CA LEU A 14 10.90 -2.04 2.07
C LEU A 14 10.78 -0.66 2.74
N ILE A 15 9.99 0.22 2.16
CA ILE A 15 9.64 1.52 2.73
C ILE A 15 8.12 1.55 2.91
N ILE A 16 7.67 1.78 4.14
CA ILE A 16 6.25 1.92 4.48
C ILE A 16 6.03 3.35 4.97
N GLY A 17 5.32 4.14 4.17
CA GLY A 17 4.83 5.45 4.55
C GLY A 17 3.50 5.37 5.29
N HIS A 18 3.29 6.31 6.20
CA HIS A 18 2.04 6.51 6.92
C HIS A 18 1.88 8.00 7.20
N HIS A 19 0.64 8.48 7.25
CA HIS A 19 0.17 9.85 7.55
C HIS A 19 -1.02 10.23 6.66
N PRO A 20 -1.02 9.93 5.35
CA PRO A 20 -2.23 10.11 4.56
C PRO A 20 -3.31 9.17 5.11
N HIS A 21 -4.40 9.71 5.64
CA HIS A 21 -5.61 8.97 6.00
C HIS A 21 -6.35 8.40 4.78
N ALA A 22 -5.62 8.13 3.70
CA ALA A 22 -6.09 7.60 2.45
C ALA A 22 -5.05 6.60 1.94
N LEU A 23 -5.53 5.52 1.37
CA LEU A 23 -4.72 4.54 0.68
C LEU A 23 -4.02 5.18 -0.53
N GLN A 24 -2.77 4.84 -0.78
CA GLN A 24 -2.00 5.34 -1.93
C GLN A 24 -1.38 4.18 -2.70
N PRO A 25 -1.11 4.36 -4.01
CA PRO A 25 -0.39 3.38 -4.80
C PRO A 25 0.94 2.99 -4.17
N TRP A 26 1.43 1.80 -4.53
CA TRP A 26 2.80 1.40 -4.28
C TRP A 26 3.66 1.62 -5.53
N GLU A 27 4.97 1.59 -5.39
CA GLU A 27 5.87 1.45 -6.53
C GLU A 27 7.13 0.69 -6.12
N ARG A 28 7.91 0.25 -7.11
CA ARG A 28 9.26 -0.27 -6.88
C ARG A 28 10.27 0.79 -7.29
N MET A 29 11.04 1.27 -6.32
CA MET A 29 12.11 2.26 -6.55
C MET A 29 13.47 1.58 -6.42
N GLY A 30 14.06 1.18 -7.54
CA GLY A 30 15.28 0.36 -7.53
C GLY A 30 14.99 -1.01 -6.92
N GLY A 31 15.70 -1.38 -5.85
CA GLY A 31 15.50 -2.65 -5.13
C GLY A 31 14.38 -2.60 -4.08
N ALA A 32 13.90 -1.40 -3.70
CA ALA A 32 12.93 -1.22 -2.63
C ALA A 32 11.48 -1.35 -3.11
N LEU A 33 10.66 -2.07 -2.35
CA LEU A 33 9.20 -1.93 -2.41
C LEU A 33 8.81 -0.68 -1.60
N VAL A 34 8.02 0.22 -2.17
CA VAL A 34 7.56 1.46 -1.52
C VAL A 34 6.04 1.45 -1.44
N ALA A 35 5.49 1.30 -0.23
CA ALA A 35 4.07 1.50 0.05
C ALA A 35 3.88 2.91 0.64
N TYR A 36 3.42 3.86 -0.19
CA TYR A 36 3.35 5.28 0.21
C TYR A 36 2.38 5.55 1.37
N SER A 37 1.25 4.85 1.37
CA SER A 37 0.29 4.85 2.48
C SER A 37 -0.63 3.64 2.36
N LEU A 38 -0.77 2.90 3.45
CA LEU A 38 -1.76 1.81 3.58
C LEU A 38 -3.15 2.33 3.99
N GLY A 39 -3.31 3.65 4.14
CA GLY A 39 -4.52 4.25 4.70
C GLY A 39 -4.66 4.01 6.21
N ASN A 40 -5.89 4.08 6.69
CA ASN A 40 -6.23 3.77 8.08
C ASN A 40 -6.35 2.25 8.29
N PHE A 41 -6.43 1.78 9.53
CA PHE A 41 -6.80 0.37 9.82
C PHE A 41 -7.91 0.29 10.87
N VAL A 42 -7.64 0.77 12.08
CA VAL A 42 -8.63 1.04 13.13
C VAL A 42 -8.66 2.55 13.34
N PHE A 43 -9.61 3.25 12.74
CA PHE A 43 -9.69 4.70 12.85
C PHE A 43 -11.11 5.22 12.72
N ASP A 44 -11.45 6.19 13.57
CA ASP A 44 -12.68 6.97 13.51
C ASP A 44 -12.41 8.26 12.74
N GLN A 45 -12.81 8.30 11.47
CA GLN A 45 -12.84 9.54 10.68
C GLN A 45 -14.22 9.80 10.04
N GLY A 46 -15.27 9.18 10.60
CA GLY A 46 -16.61 9.18 10.01
C GLY A 46 -16.67 8.51 8.63
N ALA A 47 -17.80 8.66 7.93
CA ALA A 47 -18.10 7.98 6.67
C ALA A 47 -17.41 8.60 5.42
N ARG A 48 -16.13 8.99 5.52
CA ARG A 48 -15.37 9.52 4.38
C ARG A 48 -14.89 8.36 3.49
N PRO A 49 -15.34 8.25 2.22
CA PRO A 49 -15.05 7.08 1.39
C PRO A 49 -13.56 6.75 1.21
N ARG A 50 -12.71 7.78 1.07
CA ARG A 50 -11.25 7.60 0.94
C ARG A 50 -10.56 7.14 2.23
N ALA A 51 -11.14 7.48 3.39
CA ALA A 51 -10.59 7.11 4.70
C ALA A 51 -11.05 5.73 5.17
N SER A 52 -12.07 5.16 4.52
CA SER A 52 -12.57 3.81 4.75
C SER A 52 -11.90 2.73 3.88
N GLN A 53 -11.05 3.11 2.93
CA GLN A 53 -10.28 2.19 2.10
C GLN A 53 -8.88 2.01 2.68
N SER A 54 -8.46 0.75 2.78
CA SER A 54 -7.23 0.34 3.46
C SER A 54 -6.65 -0.91 2.79
N ALA A 55 -5.42 -1.26 3.14
CA ALA A 55 -4.86 -2.56 2.84
C ALA A 55 -3.91 -3.05 3.93
N ILE A 56 -3.83 -4.37 4.08
CA ILE A 56 -2.74 -5.03 4.81
C ILE A 56 -1.69 -5.42 3.78
N LEU A 57 -0.44 -5.03 4.01
CA LEU A 57 0.70 -5.50 3.23
C LEU A 57 1.26 -6.77 3.86
N LEU A 58 1.18 -7.89 3.15
CA LEU A 58 1.95 -9.08 3.42
C LEU A 58 3.20 -9.05 2.56
N ALA A 59 4.39 -9.19 3.15
CA ALA A 59 5.65 -9.16 2.41
C ALA A 59 6.62 -10.21 2.94
N ALA A 60 7.24 -10.97 2.04
CA ALA A 60 8.33 -11.88 2.36
C ALA A 60 9.67 -11.13 2.25
N LEU A 61 10.36 -10.97 3.38
CA LEU A 61 11.66 -10.31 3.44
C LEU A 61 12.79 -11.33 3.53
N THR A 62 13.84 -11.12 2.73
CA THR A 62 15.09 -11.89 2.74
C THR A 62 16.30 -10.94 2.76
N PRO A 63 17.52 -11.43 2.96
CA PRO A 63 18.73 -10.60 2.79
C PRO A 63 18.88 -9.99 1.38
N ARG A 64 18.18 -10.52 0.37
CA ARG A 64 18.13 -9.98 -1.00
C ARG A 64 17.05 -8.91 -1.20
N GLY A 65 16.23 -8.65 -0.18
CA GLY A 65 15.11 -7.71 -0.21
C GLY A 65 13.74 -8.41 -0.18
N VAL A 66 12.70 -7.68 -0.57
CA VAL A 66 11.32 -8.19 -0.67
C VAL A 66 11.19 -9.07 -1.92
N THR A 67 11.00 -10.37 -1.71
CA THR A 67 10.90 -11.36 -2.79
C THR A 67 9.48 -11.62 -3.26
N ASP A 68 8.52 -11.42 -2.35
CA ASP A 68 7.09 -11.58 -2.64
C ASP A 68 6.29 -10.62 -1.77
N PHE A 69 5.14 -10.17 -2.28
CA PHE A 69 4.24 -9.30 -1.54
C PHE A 69 2.82 -9.36 -2.09
N GLU A 70 1.86 -9.19 -1.19
CA GLU A 70 0.44 -9.08 -1.51
C GLU A 70 -0.18 -7.94 -0.70
N PHE A 71 -1.10 -7.19 -1.33
CA PHE A 71 -1.96 -6.26 -0.62
C PHE A 71 -3.35 -6.87 -0.45
N LEU A 72 -3.70 -7.16 0.80
CA LEU A 72 -5.03 -7.62 1.16
C LEU A 72 -5.96 -6.41 1.33
N PRO A 73 -7.03 -6.29 0.52
CA PRO A 73 -7.88 -5.11 0.54
C PRO A 73 -8.77 -5.10 1.79
N VAL A 74 -8.87 -3.94 2.45
CA VAL A 74 -9.61 -3.76 3.70
C VAL A 74 -10.58 -2.59 3.59
N SER A 75 -11.81 -2.82 4.04
CA SER A 75 -12.84 -1.80 4.23
C SER A 75 -13.01 -1.52 5.72
N ILE A 76 -13.06 -0.25 6.10
CA ILE A 76 -13.32 0.17 7.48
C ILE A 76 -14.78 0.61 7.58
N VAL A 77 -15.54 -0.05 8.46
CA VAL A 77 -16.93 0.27 8.76
C VAL A 77 -17.05 0.52 10.26
N ASN A 78 -17.47 1.73 10.65
CA ASN A 78 -17.60 2.13 12.06
C ASN A 78 -16.32 1.85 12.87
N ALA A 79 -15.18 2.32 12.35
CA ALA A 79 -13.84 2.12 12.92
C ALA A 79 -13.39 0.65 13.06
N ARG A 80 -14.04 -0.29 12.37
CA ARG A 80 -13.67 -1.72 12.37
C ARG A 80 -13.22 -2.17 10.98
N PRO A 81 -12.05 -2.81 10.84
CA PRO A 81 -11.58 -3.34 9.57
C PRO A 81 -12.26 -4.66 9.22
N PHE A 82 -12.60 -4.82 7.94
CA PHE A 82 -13.09 -6.05 7.34
C PHE A 82 -12.33 -6.31 6.04
N MET A 83 -12.04 -7.58 5.75
CA MET A 83 -11.56 -7.95 4.42
C MET A 83 -12.58 -7.51 3.37
N ALA A 84 -12.15 -6.70 2.42
CA ALA A 84 -13.01 -6.25 1.34
C ALA A 84 -13.22 -7.39 0.33
N THR A 85 -14.41 -7.44 -0.26
CA THR A 85 -14.77 -8.41 -1.30
C THR A 85 -15.50 -7.70 -2.46
N GLY A 86 -15.61 -8.38 -3.60
CA GLY A 86 -16.26 -7.88 -4.81
C GLY A 86 -15.81 -6.47 -5.21
N ALA A 87 -16.77 -5.62 -5.60
CA ALA A 87 -16.50 -4.27 -6.10
C ALA A 87 -15.76 -3.35 -5.10
N ALA A 88 -15.80 -3.63 -3.79
CA ALA A 88 -15.01 -2.87 -2.82
C ALA A 88 -13.53 -3.25 -2.89
N ALA A 89 -13.25 -4.55 -2.99
CA ALA A 89 -11.89 -5.06 -3.17
C ALA A 89 -11.28 -4.58 -4.49
N ASP A 90 -12.06 -4.58 -5.57
CA ASP A 90 -11.58 -4.17 -6.90
C ASP A 90 -11.18 -2.70 -6.92
N ARG A 91 -11.97 -1.82 -6.32
CA ARG A 91 -11.63 -0.39 -6.16
C ARG A 91 -10.35 -0.18 -5.36
N ILE A 92 -10.15 -0.95 -4.29
CA ILE A 92 -8.95 -0.87 -3.46
C ILE A 92 -7.72 -1.33 -4.25
N ARG A 93 -7.83 -2.42 -5.01
CA ARG A 93 -6.76 -2.91 -5.88
C ARG A 93 -6.43 -1.92 -7.00
N GLU A 94 -7.45 -1.32 -7.61
CA GLU A 94 -7.26 -0.27 -8.62
C GLU A 94 -6.53 0.93 -8.03
N GLN A 95 -6.89 1.36 -6.83
CA GLN A 95 -6.20 2.46 -6.13
C GLN A 95 -4.76 2.10 -5.71
N LEU A 96 -4.48 0.83 -5.49
CA LEU A 96 -3.14 0.30 -5.23
C LEU A 96 -2.34 0.02 -6.49
N SER A 97 -2.95 0.04 -7.67
CA SER A 97 -2.22 -0.25 -8.92
C SER A 97 -1.00 0.65 -9.01
N GLY A 98 0.17 0.02 -9.15
CA GLY A 98 1.44 0.69 -8.94
C GLY A 98 1.70 1.79 -9.97
N ILE A 99 2.58 2.74 -9.65
CA ILE A 99 2.84 3.91 -10.50
C ILE A 99 3.80 3.59 -11.69
N THR A 100 4.40 2.40 -11.76
CA THR A 100 5.45 2.10 -12.76
C THR A 100 4.98 1.43 -14.05
N ASN A 101 5.13 2.19 -15.15
CA ASN A 101 5.53 1.72 -16.49
C ASN A 101 7.03 1.28 -16.46
N TYR A 102 7.37 0.29 -17.29
CA TYR A 102 8.68 -0.38 -17.49
C TYR A 102 9.09 -1.49 -16.51
N GLY A 103 9.11 -2.72 -17.06
CA GLY A 103 9.81 -3.87 -16.49
C GLY A 103 9.01 -5.15 -16.65
N ILE A 104 9.17 -5.82 -17.78
CA ILE A 104 8.68 -7.18 -18.02
C ILE A 104 9.21 -8.08 -16.90
N PHE A 105 8.34 -8.91 -16.34
CA PHE A 105 8.72 -9.99 -15.43
C PHE A 105 9.31 -11.12 -16.27
N GLU A 106 10.59 -11.45 -16.07
CA GLU A 106 11.07 -12.82 -16.29
C GLU A 106 10.79 -13.67 -15.05
#